data_AF-H2G0Z6-F1
#
_entry.id   AF-H2G0Z6-F1
#
_cell.length_a   1.000
_cell.length_b   1.000
_cell.length_c   1.000
_cell.angle_alpha   90.00
_cell.angle_beta   90.00
_cell.angle_gamma   90.00
#
_symmetry.space_group_name_H-M   'P 1'
#
loop_
_entity.id
_entity.type
_entity.pdbx_description
1 polymer ?
#
loop_
_entity_poly.entity_id
_entity_poly.type
_entity_poly.pdbx_seq_one_letter_code
_entity_poly.pdbx_strand_id
1 'polypeptide(L)'
;MTDNKQDQQDDKQVADTADTQAQAPVTEAQPAQAAAPAKEKQPSSGKGLATVAIVLAVVLTGGLYWHGHQQGVAQAGQLAAMEARLAQQQASLDALKREQSATLGQLESAQSSVTEQVEGLSRKVLDLDSKRPNDWMLAEAEYLVRMAGRKLWLEHDAVSAAMMLANADERLAALNDPTLVPIRKALADDIASIKSVKKVDREGLVIKLNSINDQVDKLKLAGVIMARAEEPDFTVSESVSDWKENLKKSWASFTDDFVTVRRRDGNVEALLSPQQHWYLSENLKGKLLQAQLAVYREQQEVFDSALAQSEQWLQDYFADDSVRQFMLEQINQLEGQQINVDYPEQFAAQERLQQLLDDRLQRLLTGL
;
A
#
# COMPACT_ATOMS: atom_id res chain seq x y z
N MET A 1 27.71 -69.16 -3.08
CA MET A 1 28.36 -68.82 -1.79
C MET A 1 28.00 -67.37 -1.51
N THR A 2 27.11 -66.97 -0.61
CA THR A 2 26.25 -67.62 0.40
C THR A 2 25.39 -66.42 0.85
N ASP A 3 24.12 -66.33 0.47
CA ASP A 3 22.93 -66.70 1.28
C ASP A 3 22.83 -65.94 2.61
N ASN A 4 21.80 -65.11 2.80
CA ASN A 4 20.56 -65.44 3.54
C ASN A 4 19.75 -64.14 3.73
N LYS A 5 18.73 -63.88 2.90
CA LYS A 5 17.29 -64.14 3.15
C LYS A 5 16.72 -63.44 4.40
N GLN A 6 15.86 -62.47 4.13
CA GLN A 6 14.81 -62.01 5.03
C GLN A 6 13.50 -62.14 4.25
N ASP A 7 12.71 -63.15 4.59
CA ASP A 7 11.33 -63.34 4.15
C ASP A 7 10.53 -63.98 5.29
N GLN A 8 9.43 -63.30 5.65
CA GLN A 8 8.07 -63.83 5.93
C GLN A 8 7.90 -64.86 7.10
N GLN A 9 6.81 -64.93 7.86
CA GLN A 9 5.41 -64.57 7.66
C GLN A 9 4.60 -64.77 8.96
N ASP A 10 3.31 -64.44 8.86
CA ASP A 10 2.15 -64.80 9.68
C ASP A 10 1.76 -63.88 10.84
N ASP A 11 0.80 -62.96 10.68
CA ASP A 11 -0.62 -63.04 10.24
C ASP A 11 -1.56 -63.07 11.45
N LYS A 12 -2.24 -61.94 11.67
CA LYS A 12 -3.69 -61.86 11.86
C LYS A 12 -4.13 -60.41 12.14
N GLN A 13 -4.88 -59.86 11.17
CA GLN A 13 -6.31 -59.49 11.31
C GLN A 13 -6.72 -58.60 12.51
N VAL A 14 -7.52 -57.52 12.42
CA VAL A 14 -8.56 -57.08 11.49
C VAL A 14 -8.81 -55.56 11.75
N ALA A 15 -9.25 -54.82 10.75
CA ALA A 15 -10.06 -53.61 10.92
C ALA A 15 -11.56 -53.98 10.86
N ASP A 16 -12.42 -53.50 11.76
CA ASP A 16 -13.62 -52.71 11.41
C ASP A 16 -14.48 -52.29 12.64
N THR A 17 -15.16 -51.14 12.45
CA THR A 17 -16.39 -50.55 13.06
C THR A 17 -17.07 -51.02 14.36
N ALA A 18 -17.42 -50.00 15.18
CA ALA A 18 -18.69 -49.69 15.88
C ALA A 18 -19.57 -50.80 16.51
N ASP A 19 -19.88 -50.71 17.83
CA ASP A 19 -21.21 -50.27 18.37
C ASP A 19 -21.27 -50.25 19.94
N THR A 20 -21.90 -49.19 20.49
CA THR A 20 -22.84 -49.09 21.65
C THR A 20 -22.50 -49.40 23.15
N GLN A 21 -22.85 -48.38 23.99
CA GLN A 21 -23.42 -48.34 25.38
C GLN A 21 -22.58 -48.17 26.68
N ALA A 22 -22.80 -46.97 27.29
CA ALA A 22 -23.31 -46.65 28.66
C ALA A 22 -22.43 -46.70 29.94
N GLN A 23 -22.26 -45.55 30.63
CA GLN A 23 -22.89 -45.15 31.92
C GLN A 23 -22.15 -43.97 32.62
N ALA A 24 -22.93 -43.12 33.32
CA ALA A 24 -22.51 -41.92 34.09
C ALA A 24 -22.08 -42.26 35.56
N PRO A 25 -21.56 -41.30 36.36
CA PRO A 25 -22.47 -40.44 37.17
C PRO A 25 -22.00 -38.98 37.50
N VAL A 26 -23.04 -38.20 37.83
CA VAL A 26 -23.28 -36.96 38.63
C VAL A 26 -22.19 -36.44 39.60
N THR A 27 -22.07 -35.11 39.75
CA THR A 27 -22.09 -34.39 41.05
C THR A 27 -22.44 -32.90 40.88
N GLU A 28 -23.30 -32.43 41.80
CA GLU A 28 -23.98 -31.13 41.94
C GLU A 28 -23.06 -29.95 42.28
N ALA A 29 -23.51 -28.73 41.94
CA ALA A 29 -23.03 -27.48 42.54
C ALA A 29 -24.18 -26.78 43.28
N GLN A 30 -24.05 -26.68 44.60
CA GLN A 30 -24.91 -25.90 45.50
C GLN A 30 -24.48 -24.42 45.55
N PRO A 31 -25.37 -23.48 45.93
CA PRO A 31 -25.14 -22.04 45.87
C PRO A 31 -24.64 -21.45 47.20
N ALA A 32 -23.68 -20.51 47.14
CA ALA A 32 -23.18 -19.76 48.30
C ALA A 32 -23.40 -18.24 48.13
N GLN A 33 -24.44 -17.77 48.83
CA GLN A 33 -24.48 -16.62 49.76
C GLN A 33 -23.97 -15.23 49.32
N ALA A 34 -24.93 -14.30 49.22
CA ALA A 34 -24.71 -12.85 49.28
C ALA A 34 -24.44 -12.37 50.72
N ALA A 35 -23.41 -11.54 50.89
CA ALA A 35 -23.12 -10.83 52.13
C ALA A 35 -23.97 -9.56 52.25
N ALA A 36 -24.55 -9.35 53.43
CA ALA A 36 -25.23 -8.12 53.82
C ALA A 36 -24.23 -7.01 54.19
N PRO A 37 -24.71 -5.75 54.32
CA PRO A 37 -24.27 -4.90 55.42
C PRO A 37 -25.42 -4.49 56.36
N ALA A 38 -24.98 -4.12 57.55
CA ALA A 38 -25.71 -4.01 58.81
C ALA A 38 -26.77 -2.90 58.88
N LYS A 39 -27.74 -3.10 59.79
CA LYS A 39 -28.72 -2.11 60.25
C LYS A 39 -28.22 -1.33 61.46
N GLU A 40 -28.69 -0.08 61.55
CA GLU A 40 -29.37 0.62 62.68
C GLU A 40 -29.03 2.12 62.62
N LYS A 41 -29.87 3.12 62.92
CA LYS A 41 -31.25 3.30 63.41
C LYS A 41 -31.68 4.73 63.00
N GLN A 42 -32.97 4.94 62.77
CA GLN A 42 -33.60 6.26 62.52
C GLN A 42 -33.70 7.08 63.83
N PRO A 43 -33.80 8.43 63.81
CA PRO A 43 -35.08 9.05 63.42
C PRO A 43 -35.03 10.46 62.78
N SER A 44 -36.21 10.83 62.26
CA SER A 44 -36.78 12.18 62.12
C SER A 44 -36.94 12.75 60.70
N SER A 45 -38.19 13.14 60.45
CA SER A 45 -38.76 14.07 59.47
C SER A 45 -38.08 14.21 58.10
N GLY A 46 -38.52 13.39 57.13
CA GLY A 46 -38.13 13.55 55.73
C GLY A 46 -38.77 12.58 54.76
N LYS A 47 -39.98 12.08 55.04
CA LYS A 47 -40.67 11.10 54.16
C LYS A 47 -40.89 11.65 52.73
N GLY A 48 -40.85 12.96 52.53
CA GLY A 48 -40.84 13.60 51.21
C GLY A 48 -39.46 13.65 50.53
N LEU A 49 -38.36 13.69 51.28
CA LEU A 49 -37.01 13.75 50.71
C LEU A 49 -36.50 12.38 50.26
N ALA A 50 -36.84 11.30 50.98
CA ALA A 50 -36.46 9.94 50.60
C ALA A 50 -37.16 9.46 49.32
N THR A 51 -38.45 9.78 49.15
CA THR A 51 -39.18 9.47 47.91
C THR A 51 -38.67 10.30 46.74
N VAL A 52 -38.36 11.57 46.95
CA VAL A 52 -37.73 12.43 45.93
C VAL A 52 -36.35 11.90 45.53
N ALA A 53 -35.53 11.43 46.48
CA ALA A 53 -34.22 10.85 46.18
C ALA A 53 -34.30 9.55 45.36
N ILE A 54 -35.27 8.67 45.66
CA ILE A 54 -35.48 7.43 44.90
C ILE A 54 -35.97 7.73 43.48
N VAL A 55 -36.90 8.67 43.33
CA VAL A 55 -37.40 9.09 42.02
C VAL A 55 -36.28 9.74 41.19
N LEU A 56 -35.46 10.60 41.80
CA LEU A 56 -34.29 11.19 41.15
C LEU A 56 -33.27 10.13 40.72
N ALA A 57 -33.00 9.14 41.57
CA ALA A 57 -32.08 8.05 41.23
C ALA A 57 -32.59 7.24 40.02
N VAL A 58 -33.88 6.89 39.98
CA VAL A 58 -34.47 6.14 38.87
C VAL A 58 -34.47 6.96 37.57
N VAL A 59 -34.80 8.25 37.63
CA VAL A 59 -34.77 9.15 36.46
C VAL A 59 -33.34 9.35 35.95
N LEU A 60 -32.36 9.53 36.83
CA LEU A 60 -30.95 9.65 36.44
C LEU A 60 -30.41 8.35 35.83
N THR A 61 -30.73 7.20 36.41
CA THR A 61 -30.28 5.90 35.89
C THR A 61 -30.94 5.59 34.54
N GLY A 62 -32.23 5.88 34.39
CA GLY A 62 -32.96 5.75 33.13
C GLY A 62 -32.47 6.71 32.05
N GLY A 63 -32.14 7.96 32.42
CA GLY A 63 -31.58 8.96 31.52
C GLY A 63 -30.18 8.60 31.04
N LEU A 64 -29.31 8.10 31.93
CA LEU A 64 -27.98 7.60 31.57
C LEU A 64 -28.05 6.36 30.70
N TYR A 65 -28.96 5.42 31.00
CA TYR A 65 -29.19 4.24 30.18
C TYR A 65 -29.71 4.61 28.78
N TRP A 66 -30.67 5.51 28.69
CA TRP A 66 -31.24 5.96 27.42
C TRP A 66 -30.23 6.72 26.57
N HIS A 67 -29.48 7.64 27.17
CA HIS A 67 -28.42 8.39 26.49
C HIS A 67 -27.27 7.48 26.03
N GLY A 68 -26.84 6.55 26.88
CA GLY A 68 -25.82 5.55 26.52
C GLY A 68 -26.29 4.60 25.42
N HIS A 69 -27.56 4.20 25.43
CA HIS A 69 -28.16 3.39 24.39
C HIS A 69 -28.24 4.16 23.06
N GLN A 70 -28.61 5.45 23.09
CA GLN A 70 -28.64 6.29 21.89
C GLN A 70 -27.26 6.44 21.25
N GLN A 71 -26.20 6.64 22.06
CA GLN A 71 -24.82 6.72 21.56
C GLN A 71 -24.33 5.38 21.00
N GLY A 72 -24.66 4.26 21.64
CA GLY A 72 -24.33 2.92 21.15
C GLY A 72 -24.97 2.61 19.80
N VAL A 73 -26.24 3.00 19.61
CA VAL A 73 -26.94 2.84 18.33
C VAL A 73 -26.35 3.73 17.24
N ALA A 74 -25.93 4.96 17.57
CA ALA A 74 -25.28 5.87 16.62
C ALA A 74 -23.90 5.34 16.17
N GLN A 75 -23.09 4.81 17.10
CA GLN A 75 -21.80 4.19 16.78
C GLN A 75 -21.97 2.91 15.96
N ALA A 76 -22.94 2.05 16.29
CA ALA A 76 -23.25 0.87 15.51
C ALA A 76 -23.68 1.23 14.06
N GLY A 77 -24.44 2.32 13.89
CA GLY A 77 -24.80 2.85 12.58
C GLY A 77 -23.59 3.36 11.77
N GLN A 78 -22.63 4.01 12.43
CA GLN A 78 -21.39 4.46 11.78
C GLN A 78 -20.51 3.27 11.35
N LEU A 79 -20.34 2.26 12.20
CA LEU A 79 -19.61 1.04 11.83
C LEU A 79 -20.29 0.32 10.66
N ALA A 80 -21.61 0.15 10.69
CA ALA A 80 -22.34 -0.50 9.60
C ALA A 80 -22.23 0.29 8.28
N ALA A 81 -22.24 1.63 8.33
CA ALA A 81 -22.04 2.46 7.16
C ALA A 81 -20.60 2.36 6.61
N MET A 82 -19.61 2.24 7.49
CA MET A 82 -18.20 2.10 7.12
C MET A 82 -17.92 0.72 6.52
N GLU A 83 -18.52 -0.33 7.09
CA GLU A 83 -18.47 -1.71 6.60
C GLU A 83 -19.17 -1.84 5.24
N ALA A 84 -20.32 -1.18 5.06
CA ALA A 84 -20.98 -1.08 3.75
C ALA A 84 -20.12 -0.34 2.72
N ARG A 85 -19.41 0.72 3.12
CA ARG A 85 -18.50 1.48 2.24
C ARG A 85 -17.26 0.66 1.84
N LEU A 86 -16.74 -0.15 2.77
CA LEU A 86 -15.65 -1.10 2.52
C LEU A 86 -16.09 -2.21 1.57
N ALA A 87 -17.28 -2.79 1.79
CA ALA A 87 -17.85 -3.80 0.89
C ALA A 87 -18.09 -3.23 -0.53
N GLN A 88 -18.57 -1.99 -0.62
CA GLN A 88 -18.74 -1.27 -1.89
C GLN A 88 -17.39 -1.06 -2.60
N GLN A 89 -16.35 -0.63 -1.86
CA GLN A 89 -15.00 -0.49 -2.41
C GLN A 89 -14.44 -1.83 -2.88
N GLN A 90 -14.61 -2.89 -2.10
CA GLN A 90 -14.16 -4.23 -2.46
C GLN A 90 -14.83 -4.73 -3.73
N ALA A 91 -16.15 -4.55 -3.86
CA ALA A 91 -16.89 -4.86 -5.07
C ALA A 91 -16.43 -4.03 -6.28
N SER A 92 -16.09 -2.74 -6.08
CA SER A 92 -15.55 -1.89 -7.14
C SER A 92 -14.15 -2.33 -7.60
N LEU A 93 -13.30 -2.77 -6.67
CA LEU A 93 -11.98 -3.31 -6.98
C LEU A 93 -12.08 -4.66 -7.69
N ASP A 94 -13.01 -5.51 -7.30
CA ASP A 94 -13.25 -6.78 -7.99
C ASP A 94 -13.83 -6.57 -9.39
N ALA A 95 -14.72 -5.59 -9.56
CA ALA A 95 -15.21 -5.18 -10.88
C ALA A 95 -14.07 -4.67 -11.76
N LEU A 96 -13.22 -3.79 -11.22
CA LEU A 96 -12.05 -3.27 -11.94
C LEU A 96 -11.05 -4.37 -12.30
N LYS A 97 -10.78 -5.32 -11.39
CA LYS A 97 -9.93 -6.49 -11.68
C LYS A 97 -10.51 -7.36 -12.79
N ARG A 98 -11.83 -7.59 -12.78
CA ARG A 98 -12.50 -8.35 -13.85
C ARG A 98 -12.41 -7.63 -15.18
N GLU A 99 -12.68 -6.33 -15.20
CA GLU A 99 -12.51 -5.50 -16.40
C GLU A 99 -11.08 -5.57 -16.93
N GLN A 100 -10.08 -5.37 -16.05
CA GLN A 100 -8.67 -5.44 -16.42
C GLN A 100 -8.29 -6.83 -16.95
N SER A 101 -8.78 -7.91 -16.34
CA SER A 101 -8.57 -9.29 -16.83
C SER A 101 -9.23 -9.53 -18.19
N ALA A 102 -10.39 -8.95 -18.45
CA ALA A 102 -11.07 -9.04 -19.75
C ALA A 102 -10.32 -8.24 -20.82
N THR A 103 -9.82 -7.04 -20.49
CA THR A 103 -8.96 -6.26 -21.37
C THR A 103 -7.65 -6.98 -21.67
N LEU A 104 -7.02 -7.61 -20.66
CA LEU A 104 -5.82 -8.43 -20.86
C LEU A 104 -6.11 -9.63 -21.77
N GLY A 105 -7.22 -10.34 -21.56
CA GLY A 105 -7.63 -11.44 -22.43
C GLY A 105 -7.92 -11.00 -23.86
N GLN A 106 -8.49 -9.81 -24.06
CA GLN A 106 -8.66 -9.20 -25.38
C GLN A 106 -7.32 -8.85 -26.02
N LEU A 107 -6.39 -8.25 -25.25
CA LEU A 107 -5.04 -7.95 -25.72
C LEU A 107 -4.29 -9.21 -26.12
N GLU A 108 -4.39 -10.27 -25.34
CA GLU A 108 -3.75 -11.54 -25.61
C GLU A 108 -4.35 -12.23 -26.84
N SER A 109 -5.67 -12.15 -27.01
CA SER A 109 -6.34 -12.63 -28.22
C SER A 109 -5.94 -11.81 -29.46
N ALA A 110 -5.85 -10.49 -29.33
CA ALA A 110 -5.39 -9.61 -30.40
C ALA A 110 -3.91 -9.88 -30.74
N GLN A 111 -3.06 -10.10 -29.73
CA GLN A 111 -1.66 -10.46 -29.89
C GLN A 111 -1.52 -11.81 -30.59
N SER A 112 -2.33 -12.81 -30.21
CA SER A 112 -2.38 -14.12 -30.87
C SER A 112 -2.81 -13.98 -32.34
N SER A 113 -3.84 -13.19 -32.63
CA SER A 113 -4.27 -12.91 -34.00
C SER A 113 -3.21 -12.19 -34.83
N VAL A 114 -2.52 -11.21 -34.25
CA VAL A 114 -1.39 -10.52 -34.90
C VAL A 114 -0.24 -11.51 -35.13
N THR A 115 0.04 -12.40 -34.17
CA THR A 115 1.09 -13.41 -34.29
C THR A 115 0.74 -14.41 -35.40
N GLU A 116 -0.51 -14.87 -35.49
CA GLU A 116 -0.98 -15.75 -36.55
C GLU A 116 -0.94 -15.06 -37.93
N GLN A 117 -1.29 -13.78 -38.00
CA GLN A 117 -1.12 -12.97 -39.21
C GLN A 117 0.35 -12.81 -39.60
N VAL A 118 1.25 -12.57 -38.63
CA VAL A 118 2.69 -12.49 -38.84
C VAL A 118 3.27 -13.83 -39.26
N GLU A 119 2.83 -14.95 -38.68
CA GLU A 119 3.22 -16.30 -39.11
C GLU A 119 2.73 -16.61 -40.51
N GLY A 120 1.48 -16.24 -40.84
CA GLY A 120 0.93 -16.36 -42.18
C GLY A 120 1.68 -15.52 -43.21
N LEU A 121 2.09 -14.31 -42.81
CA LEU A 121 2.99 -13.46 -43.60
C LEU A 121 4.37 -14.10 -43.74
N SER A 122 4.94 -14.62 -42.65
CA SER A 122 6.25 -15.28 -42.62
C SER A 122 6.27 -16.50 -43.54
N ARG A 123 5.22 -17.33 -43.56
CA ARG A 123 5.09 -18.46 -44.50
C ARG A 123 5.00 -17.99 -45.95
N LYS A 124 4.25 -16.92 -46.23
CA LYS A 124 4.20 -16.30 -47.57
C LYS A 124 5.55 -15.68 -47.95
N VAL A 125 6.30 -15.16 -46.99
CA VAL A 125 7.65 -14.60 -47.17
C VAL A 125 8.68 -15.72 -47.37
N LEU A 126 8.57 -16.86 -46.69
CA LEU A 126 9.40 -18.06 -46.91
C LEU A 126 9.17 -18.67 -48.30
N ASP A 127 7.94 -18.60 -48.83
CA ASP A 127 7.64 -18.98 -50.21
C ASP A 127 8.26 -17.98 -51.23
N LEU A 128 8.48 -16.72 -50.81
CA LEU A 128 9.22 -15.69 -51.56
C LEU A 128 10.75 -15.75 -51.33
N ASP A 129 11.22 -16.33 -50.23
CA ASP A 129 12.63 -16.44 -49.80
C ASP A 129 13.47 -17.27 -50.79
N SER A 130 12.85 -18.25 -51.46
CA SER A 130 13.48 -18.96 -52.57
C SER A 130 13.81 -18.05 -53.79
N LYS A 131 13.32 -16.80 -53.81
CA LYS A 131 13.52 -15.87 -54.93
C LYS A 131 14.22 -14.57 -54.54
N ARG A 132 14.16 -14.07 -53.30
CA ARG A 132 14.79 -12.79 -52.87
C ARG A 132 15.19 -12.72 -51.37
N PRO A 133 16.34 -13.29 -50.97
CA PRO A 133 16.83 -13.28 -49.58
C PRO A 133 17.03 -11.88 -48.97
N ASN A 134 17.32 -10.88 -49.82
CA ASN A 134 17.61 -9.52 -49.38
C ASN A 134 16.37 -8.78 -48.84
N ASP A 135 15.17 -9.10 -49.34
CA ASP A 135 13.94 -8.43 -48.90
C ASP A 135 13.50 -8.97 -47.52
N TRP A 136 13.82 -10.23 -47.18
CA TRP A 136 13.58 -10.79 -45.85
C TRP A 136 14.43 -10.13 -44.76
N MET A 137 15.73 -9.92 -45.01
CA MET A 137 16.61 -9.28 -44.02
C MET A 137 16.22 -7.82 -43.74
N LEU A 138 15.66 -7.13 -44.74
CA LEU A 138 15.12 -5.77 -44.58
C LEU A 138 13.86 -5.76 -43.70
N ALA A 139 12.95 -6.72 -43.92
CA ALA A 139 11.76 -6.89 -43.08
C ALA A 139 12.11 -7.26 -41.64
N GLU A 140 13.12 -8.12 -41.44
CA GLU A 140 13.62 -8.47 -40.10
C GLU A 140 14.21 -7.25 -39.38
N ALA A 141 14.97 -6.41 -40.09
CA ALA A 141 15.50 -5.17 -39.53
C ALA A 141 14.36 -4.22 -39.11
N GLU A 142 13.31 -4.06 -39.92
CA GLU A 142 12.13 -3.25 -39.56
C GLU A 142 11.41 -3.81 -38.32
N TYR A 143 11.22 -5.13 -38.26
CA TYR A 143 10.60 -5.78 -37.12
C TYR A 143 11.39 -5.53 -35.83
N LEU A 144 12.71 -5.67 -35.87
CA LEU A 144 13.60 -5.40 -34.74
C LEU A 144 13.53 -3.94 -34.30
N VAL A 145 13.50 -2.98 -35.22
CA VAL A 145 13.35 -1.55 -34.90
C VAL A 145 12.01 -1.26 -34.24
N ARG A 146 10.91 -1.82 -34.76
CA ARG A 146 9.59 -1.69 -34.12
C ARG A 146 9.53 -2.35 -32.75
N MET A 147 10.19 -3.49 -32.58
CA MET A 147 10.26 -4.16 -31.28
C MET A 147 11.09 -3.35 -30.28
N ALA A 148 12.19 -2.75 -30.73
CA ALA A 148 12.97 -1.82 -29.92
C ALA A 148 12.11 -0.66 -29.42
N GLY A 149 11.24 -0.12 -30.28
CA GLY A 149 10.36 0.99 -29.91
C GLY A 149 9.37 0.57 -28.83
N ARG A 150 8.74 -0.60 -29.00
CA ARG A 150 7.87 -1.18 -27.97
C ARG A 150 8.60 -1.40 -26.64
N LYS A 151 9.81 -1.98 -26.67
CA LYS A 151 10.62 -2.18 -25.46
C LYS A 151 10.95 -0.86 -24.76
N LEU A 152 11.26 0.18 -25.54
CA LEU A 152 11.60 1.48 -24.98
C LEU A 152 10.38 2.20 -24.39
N TRP A 153 9.30 2.36 -25.16
CA TRP A 153 8.17 3.21 -24.77
C TRP A 153 7.17 2.53 -23.86
N LEU A 154 7.07 1.19 -23.89
CA LEU A 154 6.12 0.45 -23.06
C LEU A 154 6.78 -0.14 -21.81
N GLU A 155 7.99 -0.67 -21.96
CA GLU A 155 8.68 -1.38 -20.88
C GLU A 155 9.79 -0.52 -20.22
N HIS A 156 10.11 0.66 -20.77
CA HIS A 156 11.22 1.50 -20.32
C HIS A 156 12.55 0.73 -20.27
N ASP A 157 12.72 -0.23 -21.20
CA ASP A 157 13.89 -1.08 -21.33
C ASP A 157 14.81 -0.57 -22.45
N ALA A 158 15.60 0.44 -22.09
CA ALA A 158 16.62 1.03 -22.96
C ALA A 158 17.70 0.03 -23.40
N VAL A 159 18.00 -0.99 -22.58
CA VAL A 159 19.07 -1.95 -22.89
C VAL A 159 18.62 -2.89 -23.99
N SER A 160 17.45 -3.53 -23.83
CA SER A 160 16.88 -4.40 -24.86
C SER A 160 16.58 -3.63 -26.15
N ALA A 161 16.07 -2.40 -26.05
CA ALA A 161 15.84 -1.56 -27.21
C ALA A 161 17.15 -1.28 -27.99
N ALA A 162 18.21 -0.87 -27.30
CA ALA A 162 19.51 -0.64 -27.93
C ALA A 162 20.10 -1.92 -28.56
N MET A 163 19.93 -3.08 -27.92
CA MET A 163 20.36 -4.37 -28.49
C MET A 163 19.57 -4.72 -29.75
N MET A 164 18.26 -4.51 -29.77
CA MET A 164 17.42 -4.75 -30.95
C MET A 164 17.80 -3.83 -32.11
N LEU A 165 18.07 -2.54 -31.86
CA LEU A 165 18.56 -1.62 -32.89
C LEU A 165 19.95 -2.03 -33.41
N ALA A 166 20.84 -2.49 -32.54
CA ALA A 166 22.16 -2.99 -32.95
C ALA A 166 22.03 -4.24 -33.84
N ASN A 167 21.16 -5.18 -33.47
CA ASN A 167 20.86 -6.35 -34.30
C ASN A 167 20.25 -5.94 -35.65
N ALA A 168 19.39 -4.92 -35.69
CA ALA A 168 18.86 -4.39 -36.94
C ALA A 168 19.98 -3.81 -37.82
N ASP A 169 20.94 -3.06 -37.27
CA ASP A 169 22.09 -2.56 -38.05
C ASP A 169 22.94 -3.70 -38.59
N GLU A 170 23.17 -4.77 -37.82
CA GLU A 170 23.89 -5.96 -38.30
C GLU A 170 23.18 -6.64 -39.47
N ARG A 171 21.84 -6.75 -39.42
CA ARG A 171 21.04 -7.30 -40.53
C ARG A 171 21.17 -6.43 -41.79
N LEU A 172 21.13 -5.11 -41.66
CA LEU A 172 21.32 -4.20 -42.78
C LEU A 172 22.77 -4.19 -43.30
N ALA A 173 23.75 -4.35 -42.42
CA ALA A 173 25.16 -4.43 -42.81
C ALA A 173 25.46 -5.65 -43.69
N ALA A 174 24.87 -6.79 -43.35
CA ALA A 174 25.04 -8.03 -44.09
C ALA A 174 24.52 -7.97 -45.55
N LEU A 175 23.59 -7.06 -45.84
CA LEU A 175 23.08 -6.83 -47.20
C LEU A 175 24.09 -6.17 -48.14
N ASN A 176 25.13 -5.51 -47.61
CA ASN A 176 26.18 -4.82 -48.40
C ASN A 176 25.63 -3.86 -49.47
N ASP A 177 24.49 -3.21 -49.22
CA ASP A 177 23.83 -2.29 -50.16
C ASP A 177 24.10 -0.82 -49.78
N PRO A 178 24.78 -0.02 -50.63
CA PRO A 178 25.06 1.40 -50.37
C PRO A 178 23.80 2.26 -50.19
N THR A 179 22.66 1.86 -50.74
CA THR A 179 21.39 2.60 -50.59
C THR A 179 20.88 2.59 -49.15
N LEU A 180 21.35 1.66 -48.31
CA LEU A 180 20.97 1.54 -46.90
C LEU A 180 21.80 2.43 -45.96
N VAL A 181 22.88 3.07 -46.45
CA VAL A 181 23.76 3.91 -45.62
C VAL A 181 23.00 5.01 -44.85
N PRO A 182 22.01 5.73 -45.43
CA PRO A 182 21.23 6.72 -44.68
C PRO A 182 20.39 6.12 -43.54
N ILE A 183 19.92 4.88 -43.68
CA ILE A 183 19.17 4.15 -42.66
C ILE A 183 20.12 3.68 -41.55
N ARG A 184 21.27 3.11 -41.91
CA ARG A 184 22.29 2.69 -40.95
C ARG A 184 22.83 3.85 -40.12
N LYS A 185 22.98 5.03 -40.72
CA LYS A 185 23.28 6.27 -39.98
C LYS A 185 22.17 6.63 -38.98
N ALA A 186 20.92 6.54 -39.40
CA ALA A 186 19.77 6.77 -38.51
C ALA A 186 19.78 5.80 -37.31
N LEU A 187 20.05 4.51 -37.55
CA LEU A 187 20.17 3.51 -36.49
C LEU A 187 21.30 3.83 -35.53
N ALA A 188 22.46 4.26 -36.03
CA ALA A 188 23.57 4.66 -35.18
C ALA A 188 23.21 5.87 -34.29
N ASP A 189 22.51 6.85 -34.85
CA ASP A 189 22.02 8.03 -34.12
C ASP A 189 20.95 7.63 -33.06
N ASP A 190 20.03 6.73 -33.41
CA ASP A 190 19.01 6.19 -32.50
C ASP A 190 19.63 5.35 -31.37
N ILE A 191 20.65 4.52 -31.66
CA ILE A 191 21.39 3.78 -30.64
C ILE A 191 22.13 4.73 -29.70
N ALA A 192 22.73 5.80 -30.24
CA ALA A 192 23.42 6.81 -29.45
C ALA A 192 22.45 7.59 -28.56
N SER A 193 21.26 7.94 -29.06
CA SER A 193 20.24 8.66 -28.28
C SER A 193 19.78 7.83 -27.07
N ILE A 194 19.46 6.54 -27.26
CA ILE A 194 19.09 5.63 -26.15
C ILE A 194 20.23 5.50 -25.14
N LYS A 195 21.49 5.39 -25.59
CA LYS A 195 22.65 5.27 -24.68
C LYS A 195 22.93 6.54 -23.90
N SER A 196 22.48 7.70 -24.38
CA SER A 196 22.63 8.98 -23.71
C SER A 196 21.60 9.25 -22.61
N VAL A 197 20.54 8.41 -22.55
CA VAL A 197 19.49 8.49 -21.53
C VAL A 197 20.10 8.30 -20.13
N LYS A 198 19.80 9.23 -19.22
CA LYS A 198 20.32 9.21 -17.84
C LYS A 198 19.75 8.00 -17.10
N LYS A 199 20.63 7.21 -16.48
CA LYS A 199 20.23 6.09 -15.64
C LYS A 199 19.82 6.59 -14.25
N VAL A 200 18.62 6.22 -13.82
CA VAL A 200 18.13 6.39 -12.45
C VAL A 200 18.50 5.15 -11.65
N ASP A 201 19.06 5.32 -10.45
CA ASP A 201 19.35 4.22 -9.52
C ASP A 201 18.06 3.75 -8.84
N ARG A 202 17.21 3.05 -9.61
CA ARG A 202 15.90 2.56 -9.14
C ARG A 202 16.07 1.59 -7.96
N GLU A 203 17.09 0.75 -8.02
CA GLU A 203 17.40 -0.24 -6.98
C GLU A 203 17.76 0.43 -5.65
N GLY A 204 18.65 1.42 -5.68
CA GLY A 204 19.02 2.20 -4.49
C GLY A 204 17.83 2.94 -3.88
N LEU A 205 16.96 3.54 -4.69
CA LEU A 205 15.74 4.20 -4.22
C LEU A 205 14.77 3.23 -3.55
N VAL A 206 14.55 2.04 -4.14
CA VAL A 206 13.66 1.02 -3.56
C VAL A 206 14.24 0.45 -2.27
N ILE A 207 15.56 0.24 -2.19
CA ILE A 207 16.23 -0.19 -0.95
C ILE A 207 16.00 0.83 0.18
N LYS A 208 16.13 2.13 -0.11
CA LYS A 208 15.84 3.20 0.87
C LYS A 208 14.37 3.16 1.31
N LEU A 209 13.43 3.07 0.37
CA LEU A 209 12.00 2.96 0.68
C LEU A 209 11.66 1.73 1.54
N ASN A 210 12.29 0.58 1.27
CA ASN A 210 12.14 -0.62 2.10
C ASN A 210 12.69 -0.39 3.51
N SER A 211 13.85 0.27 3.64
CA SER A 211 14.42 0.57 4.96
C SER A 211 13.51 1.46 5.82
N ILE A 212 12.74 2.36 5.19
CA ILE A 212 11.70 3.17 5.84
C ILE A 212 10.53 2.26 6.24
N ASN A 213 10.04 1.44 5.31
CA ASN A 213 8.92 0.53 5.53
C ASN A 213 9.17 -0.46 6.70
N ASP A 214 10.40 -0.94 6.86
CA ASP A 214 10.82 -1.83 7.95
C ASP A 214 10.74 -1.18 9.34
N GLN A 215 10.66 0.16 9.42
CA GLN A 215 10.49 0.89 10.68
C GLN A 215 9.03 1.14 11.05
N VAL A 216 8.09 0.97 10.11
CA VAL A 216 6.67 1.33 10.32
C VAL A 216 6.07 0.59 11.52
N ASP A 217 6.40 -0.68 11.71
CA ASP A 217 5.89 -1.48 12.83
C ASP A 217 6.44 -1.06 14.21
N LYS A 218 7.48 -0.23 14.23
CA LYS A 218 8.08 0.30 15.47
C LYS A 218 7.54 1.68 15.83
N LEU A 219 6.74 2.30 14.95
CA LEU A 219 6.16 3.61 15.20
C LEU A 219 5.18 3.55 16.36
N LYS A 220 5.29 4.52 17.26
CA LYS A 220 4.33 4.72 18.34
C LYS A 220 3.37 5.81 17.92
N LEU A 221 2.08 5.63 18.19
CA LEU A 221 1.11 6.71 17.98
C LEU A 221 1.45 7.90 18.87
N ALA A 222 1.18 9.10 18.36
CA ALA A 222 1.14 10.28 19.18
C ALA A 222 0.06 10.07 20.24
N GLY A 223 0.47 9.73 21.46
CA GLY A 223 -0.43 9.82 22.60
C GLY A 223 -0.85 11.28 22.74
N VAL A 224 -2.06 11.53 23.25
CA VAL A 224 -2.47 12.87 23.66
C VAL A 224 -1.37 13.38 24.59
N ILE A 225 -0.56 14.31 24.08
CA ILE A 225 0.35 15.09 24.88
C ILE A 225 -0.62 15.87 25.77
N MET A 226 -0.89 15.38 26.97
CA MET A 226 -1.31 16.29 28.02
C MET A 226 -0.15 17.27 28.08
N ALA A 227 -0.34 18.46 27.53
CA ALA A 227 0.50 19.59 27.88
C ALA A 227 0.60 19.50 29.39
N ARG A 228 1.81 19.23 29.90
CA ARG A 228 2.02 19.11 31.33
C ARG A 228 1.48 20.41 31.88
N ALA A 229 0.33 20.35 32.57
CA ALA A 229 -0.24 21.52 33.19
C ALA A 229 0.88 22.08 34.06
N GLU A 230 1.32 23.31 33.78
CA GLU A 230 2.29 23.98 34.64
C GLU A 230 1.76 23.85 36.06
N GLU A 231 2.54 23.19 36.93
CA GLU A 231 2.14 23.06 38.32
C GLU A 231 2.04 24.49 38.88
N PRO A 232 0.89 24.87 39.47
CA PRO A 232 0.72 26.22 39.97
C PRO A 232 1.84 26.54 40.97
N ASP A 233 2.60 27.59 40.69
CA ASP A 233 3.69 28.05 41.56
C ASP A 233 3.11 28.70 42.82
N PHE A 234 3.18 27.97 43.94
CA PHE A 234 2.75 28.43 45.25
C PHE A 234 3.88 29.08 46.07
N THR A 235 5.05 29.36 45.47
CA THR A 235 6.15 29.99 46.20
C THR A 235 5.81 31.43 46.58
N VAL A 236 6.04 31.74 47.85
CA VAL A 236 5.73 33.03 48.50
C VAL A 236 7.01 33.88 48.52
N SER A 237 6.90 35.15 48.12
CA SER A 237 8.02 36.11 48.13
C SER A 237 8.32 36.58 49.55
N GLU A 238 9.60 36.75 49.91
CA GLU A 238 10.04 37.32 51.20
C GLU A 238 9.88 38.85 51.28
N SER A 239 9.44 39.50 50.19
CA SER A 239 9.21 40.95 50.17
C SER A 239 7.89 41.35 50.83
N VAL A 240 7.94 42.37 51.69
CA VAL A 240 6.77 42.95 52.37
C VAL A 240 5.82 43.66 51.39
N SER A 241 6.30 44.08 50.21
CA SER A 241 5.48 44.73 49.17
C SER A 241 4.45 43.79 48.54
N ASP A 242 4.68 42.48 48.59
CA ASP A 242 3.94 41.48 47.80
C ASP A 242 2.84 40.79 48.62
N TRP A 243 2.51 41.34 49.80
CA TRP A 243 1.57 40.76 50.77
C TRP A 243 0.21 40.37 50.17
N LYS A 244 -0.30 41.15 49.20
CA LYS A 244 -1.57 40.88 48.51
C LYS A 244 -1.48 39.66 47.60
N GLU A 245 -0.35 39.50 46.93
CA GLU A 245 -0.10 38.40 45.99
C GLU A 245 0.21 37.11 46.75
N ASN A 246 1.01 37.20 47.80
CA ASN A 246 1.28 36.12 48.75
C ASN A 246 -0.01 35.58 49.39
N LEU A 247 -0.93 36.45 49.83
CA LEU A 247 -2.22 36.02 50.39
C LEU A 247 -3.08 35.28 49.36
N LYS A 248 -3.07 35.71 48.10
CA LYS A 248 -3.79 35.03 47.01
C LYS A 248 -3.20 33.65 46.72
N LYS A 249 -1.86 33.51 46.72
CA LYS A 249 -1.16 32.23 46.56
C LYS A 249 -1.43 31.27 47.72
N SER A 250 -1.41 31.75 48.96
CA SER A 250 -1.72 30.94 50.15
C SER A 250 -3.19 30.52 50.22
N TRP A 251 -4.13 31.39 49.81
CA TRP A 251 -5.54 31.03 49.72
C TRP A 251 -5.78 29.95 48.64
N ALA A 252 -5.14 30.10 47.47
CA ALA A 252 -5.22 29.10 46.40
C ALA A 252 -4.66 27.73 46.84
N SER A 253 -3.50 27.71 47.51
CA SER A 253 -2.89 26.48 48.07
C SER A 253 -3.79 25.82 49.12
N PHE A 254 -4.40 26.58 50.04
CA PHE A 254 -5.32 26.04 51.03
C PHE A 254 -6.60 25.46 50.40
N THR A 255 -7.13 26.09 49.34
CA THR A 255 -8.32 25.57 48.65
C THR A 255 -8.05 24.38 47.75
N ASP A 256 -6.80 24.18 47.29
CA ASP A 256 -6.42 23.04 46.44
C ASP A 256 -6.58 21.70 47.17
N ASP A 257 -6.28 21.66 48.48
CA ASP A 257 -6.43 20.47 49.33
C ASP A 257 -7.89 20.06 49.58
N PHE A 258 -8.85 20.98 49.41
CA PHE A 258 -10.27 20.75 49.75
C PHE A 258 -11.21 20.78 48.54
N VAL A 259 -10.88 21.51 47.48
CA VAL A 259 -11.74 21.69 46.30
C VAL A 259 -10.86 21.70 45.04
N THR A 260 -10.53 20.52 44.52
CA THR A 260 -9.90 20.41 43.20
C THR A 260 -10.94 20.62 42.11
N VAL A 261 -10.95 21.80 41.48
CA VAL A 261 -11.74 22.05 40.26
C VAL A 261 -10.97 21.53 39.06
N ARG A 262 -11.10 20.23 38.75
CA ARG A 262 -10.71 19.71 37.44
C ARG A 262 -11.76 20.15 36.41
N ARG A 263 -11.47 21.23 35.67
CA ARG A 263 -12.21 21.47 34.42
C ARG A 263 -11.82 20.38 33.43
N ARG A 264 -12.80 19.56 33.07
CA ARG A 264 -12.70 18.63 31.95
C ARG A 264 -13.01 19.41 30.67
N ASP A 265 -12.18 20.39 30.35
CA ASP A 265 -12.23 21.13 29.08
C ASP A 265 -11.23 20.55 28.08
N GLY A 266 -11.04 19.24 28.13
CA GLY A 266 -10.39 18.47 27.08
C GLY A 266 -11.42 17.50 26.56
N ASN A 267 -11.72 17.58 25.25
CA ASN A 267 -12.29 16.45 24.55
C ASN A 267 -11.37 15.27 24.91
N VAL A 268 -11.85 14.34 25.74
CA VAL A 268 -11.10 13.12 26.03
C VAL A 268 -11.24 12.32 24.75
N GLU A 269 -10.45 12.69 23.74
CA GLU A 269 -10.23 11.91 22.54
C GLU A 269 -9.75 10.58 23.09
N ALA A 270 -10.62 9.57 23.00
CA ALA A 270 -10.33 8.26 23.52
C ALA A 270 -8.96 7.85 22.98
N LEU A 271 -8.09 7.33 23.85
CA LEU A 271 -6.87 6.64 23.43
C LEU A 271 -7.25 5.77 22.23
N LEU A 272 -6.67 6.07 21.06
CA LEU A 272 -7.05 5.42 19.81
C LEU A 272 -7.08 3.91 20.05
N SER A 273 -8.18 3.25 19.67
CA SER A 273 -8.32 1.81 19.90
C SER A 273 -7.19 1.08 19.16
N PRO A 274 -6.70 -0.08 19.64
CA PRO A 274 -5.63 -0.83 18.97
C PRO A 274 -5.89 -1.10 17.47
N GLN A 275 -7.15 -1.12 17.04
CA GLN A 275 -7.56 -1.24 15.63
C GLN A 275 -7.18 -0.01 14.78
N GLN A 276 -7.20 1.20 15.38
CA GLN A 276 -6.87 2.45 14.69
C GLN A 276 -5.36 2.60 14.47
N HIS A 277 -4.53 2.06 15.36
CA HIS A 277 -3.06 2.00 15.15
C HIS A 277 -2.70 1.15 13.94
N TRP A 278 -3.23 -0.07 13.87
CA TRP A 278 -2.98 -0.98 12.75
C TRP A 278 -3.38 -0.34 11.42
N TYR A 279 -4.51 0.36 11.36
CA TYR A 279 -4.95 1.06 10.16
C TYR A 279 -3.96 2.13 9.70
N LEU A 280 -3.48 3.00 10.60
CA LEU A 280 -2.53 4.06 10.25
C LEU A 280 -1.20 3.51 9.74
N SER A 281 -0.67 2.49 10.42
CA SER A 281 0.55 1.81 10.00
C SER A 281 0.38 1.13 8.64
N GLU A 282 -0.73 0.43 8.41
CA GLU A 282 -0.98 -0.26 7.14
C GLU A 282 -1.17 0.72 5.97
N ASN A 283 -1.85 1.84 6.23
CA ASN A 283 -1.97 2.91 5.24
C ASN A 283 -0.58 3.49 4.89
N LEU A 284 0.26 3.75 5.89
CA LEU A 284 1.63 4.26 5.67
C LEU A 284 2.46 3.26 4.83
N LYS A 285 2.39 1.96 5.13
CA LYS A 285 3.01 0.91 4.29
C LYS A 285 2.47 0.97 2.86
N GLY A 286 1.16 1.13 2.71
CA GLY A 286 0.51 1.30 1.41
C GLY A 286 1.06 2.48 0.61
N LYS A 287 1.31 3.63 1.25
CA LYS A 287 1.92 4.80 0.61
C LYS A 287 3.37 4.58 0.23
N LEU A 288 4.16 3.95 1.10
CA LEU A 288 5.55 3.60 0.79
C LEU A 288 5.64 2.60 -0.36
N LEU A 289 4.75 1.60 -0.42
CA LEU A 289 4.63 0.68 -1.56
C LEU A 289 4.20 1.39 -2.84
N GLN A 290 3.28 2.36 -2.75
CA GLN A 290 2.89 3.20 -3.87
C GLN A 290 4.09 4.00 -4.40
N ALA A 291 4.93 4.56 -3.53
CA ALA A 291 6.18 5.22 -3.91
C ALA A 291 7.16 4.25 -4.58
N GLN A 292 7.32 3.03 -4.07
CA GLN A 292 8.17 2.01 -4.71
C GLN A 292 7.70 1.66 -6.12
N LEU A 293 6.38 1.47 -6.30
CA LEU A 293 5.81 1.21 -7.61
C LEU A 293 6.03 2.40 -8.57
N ALA A 294 5.91 3.63 -8.04
CA ALA A 294 6.15 4.83 -8.82
C ALA A 294 7.61 4.93 -9.30
N VAL A 295 8.59 4.48 -8.49
CA VAL A 295 10.01 4.38 -8.92
C VAL A 295 10.17 3.42 -10.11
N TYR A 296 9.55 2.24 -10.07
CA TYR A 296 9.63 1.28 -11.17
C TYR A 296 8.94 1.75 -12.45
N ARG A 297 7.85 2.51 -12.30
CA ARG A 297 7.06 3.05 -13.41
C ARG A 297 7.46 4.45 -13.84
N GLU A 298 8.47 5.02 -13.20
CA GLU A 298 8.96 6.38 -13.45
C GLU A 298 7.90 7.48 -13.31
N GLN A 299 6.96 7.29 -12.37
CA GLN A 299 5.85 8.20 -12.13
C GLN A 299 6.20 9.26 -11.08
N GLN A 300 6.92 10.30 -11.49
CA GLN A 300 7.42 11.35 -10.58
C GLN A 300 6.32 11.94 -9.68
N GLU A 301 5.18 12.35 -10.25
CA GLU A 301 4.09 12.96 -9.48
C GLU A 301 3.51 12.01 -8.41
N VAL A 302 3.40 10.72 -8.75
CA VAL A 302 2.89 9.70 -7.82
C VAL A 302 3.90 9.43 -6.71
N PHE A 303 5.20 9.42 -7.03
CA PHE A 303 6.28 9.27 -6.07
C PHE A 303 6.30 10.44 -5.08
N ASP A 304 6.34 11.68 -5.59
CA ASP A 304 6.36 12.89 -4.77
C ASP A 304 5.11 12.97 -3.88
N SER A 305 3.92 12.70 -4.44
CA SER A 305 2.67 12.71 -3.68
C SER A 305 2.62 11.63 -2.59
N ALA A 306 3.16 10.44 -2.87
CA ALA A 306 3.20 9.35 -1.89
C ALA A 306 4.18 9.64 -0.74
N LEU A 307 5.34 10.25 -1.04
CA LEU A 307 6.30 10.70 -0.03
C LEU A 307 5.71 11.80 0.85
N ALA A 308 5.13 12.85 0.25
CA ALA A 308 4.54 13.96 0.99
C ALA A 308 3.39 13.49 1.92
N GLN A 309 2.54 12.58 1.45
CA GLN A 309 1.49 11.98 2.30
C GLN A 309 2.06 11.13 3.43
N SER A 310 3.15 10.40 3.18
CA SER A 310 3.82 9.61 4.20
C SER A 310 4.45 10.51 5.27
N GLU A 311 5.10 11.60 4.85
CA GLU A 311 5.67 12.62 5.73
C GLU A 311 4.58 13.25 6.60
N GLN A 312 3.49 13.70 5.98
CA GLN A 312 2.37 14.31 6.68
C GLN A 312 1.78 13.34 7.73
N TRP A 313 1.54 12.08 7.39
CA TRP A 313 0.99 11.12 8.35
C TRP A 313 1.94 10.80 9.50
N LEU A 314 3.25 10.74 9.24
CA LEU A 314 4.26 10.63 10.28
C LEU A 314 4.15 11.81 11.26
N GLN A 315 3.99 13.02 10.76
CA GLN A 315 3.88 14.23 11.58
C GLN A 315 2.55 14.30 12.37
N ASP A 316 1.43 13.98 11.72
CA ASP A 316 0.08 14.17 12.26
C ASP A 316 -0.32 13.11 13.30
N TYR A 317 0.10 11.86 13.10
CA TYR A 317 -0.46 10.72 13.86
C TYR A 317 0.54 9.96 14.73
N PHE A 318 1.84 10.11 14.50
CA PHE A 318 2.87 9.35 15.21
C PHE A 318 3.68 10.22 16.19
N ALA A 319 4.11 9.60 17.28
CA ALA A 319 4.84 10.25 18.35
C ALA A 319 6.18 10.77 17.85
N ASP A 320 6.62 11.89 18.44
CA ASP A 320 7.93 12.46 18.16
C ASP A 320 9.05 11.67 18.85
N ASP A 321 9.44 10.55 18.25
CA ASP A 321 10.54 9.71 18.70
C ASP A 321 11.62 9.52 17.63
N SER A 322 12.71 8.83 18.02
CA SER A 322 13.85 8.59 17.12
C SER A 322 13.48 7.79 15.87
N VAL A 323 12.45 6.95 15.91
CA VAL A 323 12.01 6.15 14.76
C VAL A 323 11.33 7.06 13.75
N ARG A 324 10.40 7.91 14.21
CA ARG A 324 9.75 8.91 13.35
C ARG A 324 10.78 9.85 12.71
N GLN A 325 11.72 10.37 13.50
CA GLN A 325 12.75 11.29 13.00
C GLN A 325 13.65 10.64 11.96
N PHE A 326 14.07 9.38 12.17
CA PHE A 326 14.81 8.64 11.16
C PHE A 326 14.02 8.49 9.85
N MET A 327 12.73 8.15 9.93
CA MET A 327 11.90 7.99 8.74
C MET A 327 11.70 9.32 7.99
N LEU A 328 11.45 10.42 8.71
CA LEU A 328 11.33 11.76 8.11
C LEU A 328 12.63 12.19 7.42
N GLU A 329 13.79 11.93 8.03
CA GLU A 329 15.10 12.19 7.42
C GLU A 329 15.28 11.39 6.12
N GLN A 330 14.92 10.09 6.12
CA GLN A 330 15.02 9.26 4.93
C GLN A 330 14.04 9.68 3.83
N ILE A 331 12.82 10.08 4.18
CA ILE A 331 11.84 10.62 3.23
C ILE A 331 12.38 11.92 2.61
N ASN A 332 12.88 12.85 3.42
CA ASN A 332 13.48 14.10 2.93
C ASN A 332 14.67 13.88 1.99
N GLN A 333 15.46 12.81 2.18
CA GLN A 333 16.56 12.47 1.27
C GLN A 333 16.07 11.90 -0.08
N LEU A 334 14.86 11.33 -0.09
CA LEU A 334 14.19 10.83 -1.29
C LEU A 334 13.42 11.94 -2.01
N GLU A 335 12.91 12.92 -1.26
CA GLU A 335 12.32 14.12 -1.84
C GLU A 335 13.35 14.88 -2.68
N GLY A 336 12.92 15.29 -3.88
CA GLY A 336 13.80 15.93 -4.87
C GLY A 336 14.65 14.97 -5.70
N GLN A 337 14.57 13.66 -5.48
CA GLN A 337 15.14 12.68 -6.42
C GLN A 337 14.29 12.65 -7.70
N GLN A 338 14.96 12.84 -8.84
CA GLN A 338 14.35 12.76 -10.15
C GLN A 338 14.30 11.31 -10.62
N ILE A 339 13.10 10.74 -10.73
CA ILE A 339 12.86 9.36 -11.16
C ILE A 339 12.31 9.25 -12.59
N ASN A 340 11.84 10.34 -13.20
CA ASN A 340 11.44 10.33 -14.60
C ASN A 340 12.66 10.27 -15.51
N VAL A 341 12.52 9.53 -16.60
CA VAL A 341 13.54 9.41 -17.64
C VAL A 341 12.94 9.90 -18.96
N ASP A 342 13.65 10.82 -19.61
CA ASP A 342 13.22 11.35 -20.90
C ASP A 342 13.70 10.40 -22.02
N TYR A 343 12.76 9.62 -22.56
CA TYR A 343 13.01 8.74 -23.70
C TYR A 343 12.76 9.46 -25.03
N PRO A 344 13.51 9.14 -26.10
CA PRO A 344 13.18 9.62 -27.43
C PRO A 344 11.80 9.09 -27.85
N GLU A 345 10.92 9.94 -28.38
CA GLU A 345 9.53 9.56 -28.72
C GLU A 345 9.41 8.68 -29.97
N GLN A 346 10.40 8.72 -30.85
CA GLN A 346 10.42 7.98 -32.11
C GLN A 346 11.86 7.68 -32.56
N PHE A 347 12.02 6.64 -33.38
CA PHE A 347 13.29 6.31 -34.03
C PHE A 347 13.33 6.84 -35.46
N ALA A 348 14.38 7.58 -35.80
CA ALA A 348 14.58 8.09 -37.15
C ALA A 348 14.77 6.96 -38.18
N ALA A 349 15.33 5.83 -37.76
CA ALA A 349 15.48 4.65 -38.59
C ALA A 349 14.15 3.99 -38.96
N GLN A 350 13.16 4.05 -38.06
CA GLN A 350 11.87 3.38 -38.25
C GLN A 350 11.12 3.94 -39.45
N GLU A 351 10.96 5.26 -39.53
CA GLU A 351 10.25 5.91 -40.63
C GLU A 351 10.93 5.64 -41.98
N ARG A 352 12.27 5.72 -42.02
CA ARG A 352 13.05 5.49 -43.25
C ARG A 352 12.97 4.04 -43.72
N LEU A 353 12.98 3.07 -42.79
CA LEU A 353 12.82 1.65 -43.13
C LEU A 353 11.42 1.36 -43.67
N GLN A 354 10.38 1.93 -43.05
CA GLN A 354 9.00 1.76 -43.49
C GLN A 354 8.79 2.32 -44.90
N GLN A 355 9.26 3.54 -45.18
CA GLN A 355 9.19 4.13 -46.52
C GLN A 355 9.89 3.25 -47.57
N LEU A 356 11.09 2.72 -47.27
CA LEU A 356 11.81 1.85 -48.20
C LEU A 356 11.07 0.52 -48.47
N LEU A 357 10.46 -0.06 -47.44
CA LEU A 357 9.68 -1.30 -47.56
C LEU A 357 8.39 -1.06 -48.34
N ASP A 358 7.68 0.03 -48.08
CA ASP A 358 6.46 0.41 -48.79
C ASP A 358 6.74 0.66 -50.28
N ASP A 359 7.81 1.39 -50.60
CA ASP A 359 8.24 1.63 -51.98
C ASP A 359 8.55 0.32 -52.72
N ARG A 360 9.21 -0.63 -52.05
CA ARG A 360 9.52 -1.94 -52.63
C ARG A 360 8.26 -2.78 -52.80
N LEU A 361 7.36 -2.79 -51.81
CA LEU A 361 6.07 -3.47 -51.89
C LEU A 361 5.20 -2.93 -53.03
N GLN A 362 5.14 -1.60 -53.19
CA GLN A 362 4.41 -0.99 -54.30
C GLN A 362 4.98 -1.38 -55.66
N ARG A 363 6.31 -1.39 -55.83
CA ARG A 363 6.94 -1.89 -57.06
C ARG A 363 6.62 -3.36 -57.31
N LEU A 364 6.61 -4.19 -56.26
CA LEU A 364 6.22 -5.60 -56.35
C LEU A 364 4.76 -5.79 -56.79
N LEU A 365 3.84 -4.96 -56.29
CA LEU A 365 2.42 -5.02 -56.63
C LEU A 365 2.11 -4.44 -58.02
N THR A 366 2.90 -3.47 -58.48
CA THR A 366 2.70 -2.81 -59.78
C THR A 366 3.47 -3.46 -60.93
N GLY A 367 4.40 -4.37 -60.64
CA GLY A 367 5.09 -5.19 -61.66
C GLY A 367 6.05 -4.42 -62.56
N LEU A 368 6.44 -3.20 -62.17
CA LEU A 368 7.39 -2.32 -62.86
C LEU A 368 8.79 -2.38 -62.23
#